data_AF-A0A0K0D518-F1
#
_entry.id   AF-A0A0K0D518-F1
#
_cell.length_a   1.000
_cell.length_b   1.000
_cell.length_c   1.000
_cell.angle_alpha   90.00
_cell.angle_beta   90.00
_cell.angle_gamma   90.00
#
_symmetry.space_group_name_H-M   'P 1'
#
loop_
_entity.id
_entity.type
_entity.pdbx_description
1 polymer ?
#
loop_
_entity_poly.entity_id
_entity_poly.type
_entity_poly.pdbx_seq_one_letter_code
_entity_poly.pdbx_strand_id
1 'polypeptide(L)'
;MGEFVEESLEGLLSVFEQIGELQLFTSKELNTFIKRCRQFEYRLNKKQKIPRDFNLYAEYLCDFLNLLKLRRTRVLKRRRFITEEKDKRGSEVEENYSERVYDGEVDDNIMNLNVARAVVEQGLSSVRTHDAAEIRLL
;
A
#
# COMPACT_ATOMS: atom_id res chain seq x y z
N MET A 1 -20.56 2.24 16.87
CA MET A 1 -19.95 3.10 15.83
C MET A 1 -18.44 3.14 15.98
N GLY A 2 -17.88 3.54 17.13
CA GLY A 2 -16.43 3.53 17.35
C GLY A 2 -15.82 2.12 17.24
N GLU A 3 -16.48 1.11 17.81
CA GLU A 3 -16.06 -0.29 17.72
C GLU A 3 -15.93 -0.79 16.27
N PHE A 4 -16.96 -0.63 15.44
CA PHE A 4 -16.91 -0.97 14.01
C PHE A 4 -15.82 -0.22 13.22
N VAL A 5 -15.49 1.00 13.61
CA VAL A 5 -14.43 1.79 12.98
C VAL A 5 -13.06 1.23 13.36
N GLU A 6 -12.83 0.92 14.63
CA GLU A 6 -11.56 0.33 15.06
C GLU A 6 -11.38 -1.08 14.49
N GLU A 7 -12.43 -1.92 14.45
CA GLU A 7 -12.40 -3.24 13.79
C GLU A 7 -12.01 -3.13 12.29
N SER A 8 -12.59 -2.16 11.58
CA SER A 8 -12.25 -1.92 10.17
C SER A 8 -10.80 -1.44 10.00
N LEU A 9 -10.28 -0.64 10.93
CA LEU A 9 -8.90 -0.17 10.91
C LEU A 9 -7.90 -1.26 11.33
N GLU A 10 -8.28 -2.14 12.25
CA GLU A 10 -7.48 -3.31 12.65
C GLU A 10 -7.26 -4.23 11.45
N GLY A 11 -8.28 -4.43 10.62
CA GLY A 11 -8.14 -5.17 9.36
C GLY A 11 -7.12 -4.57 8.38
N LEU A 12 -6.82 -3.27 8.49
CA LEU A 12 -5.88 -2.55 7.63
C LEU A 12 -4.47 -2.38 8.25
N LEU A 13 -4.26 -2.78 9.52
CA LEU A 13 -2.99 -2.56 10.23
C LEU A 13 -1.79 -3.14 9.47
N SER A 14 -1.90 -4.39 9.03
CA SER A 14 -0.83 -5.07 8.29
C SER A 14 -0.48 -4.35 6.98
N VAL A 15 -1.47 -3.74 6.32
CA VAL A 15 -1.26 -2.94 5.10
C VAL A 15 -0.51 -1.64 5.43
N PHE A 16 -0.87 -0.97 6.52
CA PHE A 16 -0.17 0.24 6.96
C PHE A 16 1.28 -0.04 7.35
N GLU A 17 1.54 -1.15 8.04
CA GLU A 17 2.88 -1.61 8.40
C GLU A 17 3.73 -1.87 7.15
N GLN A 18 3.21 -2.66 6.21
CA GLN A 18 3.90 -2.92 4.94
C GLN A 18 4.21 -1.64 4.16
N ILE A 19 3.28 -0.67 4.10
CA ILE A 19 3.54 0.61 3.44
C ILE A 19 4.64 1.40 4.17
N GLY A 20 4.69 1.32 5.50
CA GLY A 20 5.73 1.93 6.32
C GLY A 20 7.12 1.34 6.06
N GLU A 21 7.21 0.01 5.98
CA GLU A 21 8.46 -0.71 5.72
C GLU A 21 9.05 -0.39 4.33
N LEU A 22 8.20 -0.18 3.33
CA LEU A 22 8.64 0.16 1.97
C LEU A 22 9.36 1.52 1.88
N GLN A 23 9.26 2.37 2.91
CA GLN A 23 9.86 3.71 2.98
C GLN A 23 9.59 4.60 1.75
N LEU A 24 8.51 4.32 1.01
CA LEU A 24 8.05 5.13 -0.12
C LEU A 24 7.33 6.41 0.33
N PHE A 25 6.91 6.45 1.60
CA PHE A 25 6.25 7.57 2.23
C PHE A 25 6.98 7.94 3.51
N THR A 26 6.96 9.23 3.85
CA THR A 26 7.41 9.66 5.17
C THR A 26 6.40 9.23 6.24
N SER A 27 6.84 9.08 7.48
CA SER A 27 5.93 8.76 8.60
C SER A 27 4.80 9.79 8.73
N LYS A 28 5.04 11.06 8.38
CA LYS A 28 4.02 12.12 8.40
C LYS A 28 2.95 11.90 7.32
N GLU A 29 3.36 11.52 6.12
CA GLU A 29 2.44 11.21 5.01
C GLU A 29 1.59 9.98 5.31
N LEU A 30 2.22 8.90 5.79
CA LEU A 30 1.53 7.67 6.16
C LEU A 30 0.53 7.91 7.30
N ASN A 31 0.93 8.64 8.35
CA ASN A 31 0.02 9.02 9.43
C ASN A 31 -1.16 9.89 8.94
N THR A 32 -0.92 10.76 7.95
CA THR A 32 -1.98 11.57 7.36
C THR A 32 -2.98 10.69 6.60
N PHE A 33 -2.49 9.69 5.87
CA PHE A 33 -3.31 8.70 5.18
C PHE A 33 -4.17 7.89 6.16
N ILE A 34 -3.57 7.31 7.21
CA ILE A 34 -4.28 6.51 8.23
C ILE A 34 -5.37 7.35 8.91
N LYS A 35 -5.06 8.60 9.30
CA LYS A 35 -6.03 9.52 9.89
C LYS A 35 -7.21 9.78 8.94
N ARG A 36 -6.95 9.87 7.64
CA ARG A 36 -7.99 10.11 6.64
C ARG A 36 -8.86 8.87 6.41
N CYS A 37 -8.27 7.67 6.36
CA CYS A 37 -9.03 6.41 6.34
C CYS A 37 -9.98 6.33 7.54
N ARG A 38 -9.46 6.57 8.76
CA ARG A 38 -10.29 6.64 9.98
C ARG A 38 -11.47 7.62 9.85
N GLN A 39 -11.26 8.81 9.29
CA GLN A 39 -12.34 9.79 9.07
C GLN A 39 -13.40 9.27 8.10
N PHE A 40 -13.01 8.55 7.06
CA PHE A 40 -13.95 7.92 6.14
C PHE A 40 -14.70 6.77 6.81
N GLU A 41 -14.03 5.91 7.57
CA GLU A 41 -14.68 4.84 8.33
C GLU A 41 -15.74 5.38 9.29
N TYR A 42 -15.47 6.50 9.97
CA TYR A 42 -16.47 7.17 10.80
C TYR A 42 -17.69 7.67 10.00
N ARG A 43 -17.48 8.18 8.78
CA ARG A 43 -18.58 8.64 7.91
C ARG A 43 -19.41 7.47 7.43
N LEU A 44 -18.74 6.40 6.99
CA LEU A 44 -19.39 5.18 6.51
C LEU A 44 -20.14 4.48 7.62
N ASN A 45 -19.68 4.54 8.87
CA ASN A 45 -20.34 3.92 10.01
C ASN A 45 -21.46 4.74 10.68
N LYS A 46 -21.85 5.88 10.10
CA LYS A 46 -23.05 6.63 10.54
C LYS A 46 -24.32 5.79 10.36
N LYS A 47 -25.36 6.11 11.15
CA LYS A 47 -26.70 5.49 11.04
C LYS A 47 -27.31 5.65 9.65
N GLN A 48 -27.17 6.83 9.05
CA GLN A 48 -27.60 7.10 7.69
C GLN A 48 -26.41 6.93 6.76
N LYS A 49 -26.47 5.92 5.89
CA LYS A 49 -25.44 5.62 4.89
C LYS A 49 -25.69 6.48 3.65
N ILE A 50 -24.69 7.22 3.22
CA ILE A 50 -24.77 8.08 2.03
C ILE A 50 -23.89 7.45 0.94
N PRO A 51 -24.42 7.06 -0.22
CA PRO A 51 -23.64 6.44 -1.30
C PRO A 51 -22.42 7.26 -1.72
N ARG A 52 -22.55 8.60 -1.71
CA ARG A 52 -21.46 9.53 -1.99
C ARG A 52 -20.27 9.35 -1.05
N ASP A 53 -20.49 8.98 0.21
CA ASP A 53 -19.40 8.79 1.18
C ASP A 53 -18.57 7.55 0.84
N PHE A 54 -19.20 6.50 0.29
CA PHE A 54 -18.50 5.31 -0.20
C PHE A 54 -17.66 5.64 -1.44
N ASN A 55 -18.25 6.35 -2.41
CA ASN A 55 -17.53 6.76 -3.63
C ASN A 55 -16.32 7.63 -3.29
N LEU A 56 -16.47 8.61 -2.41
CA LEU A 56 -15.36 9.47 -1.98
C LEU A 56 -14.25 8.69 -1.28
N TYR A 57 -14.59 7.65 -0.52
CA TYR A 57 -13.58 6.81 0.10
C TYR A 57 -12.85 5.92 -0.92
N ALA A 58 -13.61 5.30 -1.84
CA ALA A 58 -13.04 4.51 -2.92
C ALA A 58 -12.10 5.33 -3.82
N GLU A 59 -12.52 6.52 -4.23
CA GLU A 59 -11.70 7.48 -4.99
C GLU A 59 -10.42 7.82 -4.24
N TYR A 60 -10.53 8.13 -2.94
CA TYR A 60 -9.37 8.44 -2.10
C TYR A 60 -8.36 7.28 -2.04
N LEU A 61 -8.83 6.05 -1.86
CA LEU A 61 -7.98 4.85 -1.84
C LEU A 61 -7.35 4.61 -3.22
N CYS A 62 -8.09 4.78 -4.30
CA CYS A 62 -7.56 4.68 -5.67
C CYS A 62 -6.44 5.69 -5.93
N ASP A 63 -6.62 6.95 -5.54
CA ASP A 63 -5.61 8.00 -5.68
C ASP A 63 -4.34 7.67 -4.88
N PHE A 64 -4.50 7.17 -3.65
CA PHE A 64 -3.38 6.74 -2.84
C PHE A 64 -2.62 5.57 -3.47
N LEU A 65 -3.32 4.56 -3.99
CA LEU A 65 -2.71 3.42 -4.69
C LEU A 65 -1.97 3.86 -5.96
N ASN A 66 -2.49 4.83 -6.69
CA ASN A 66 -1.81 5.41 -7.85
C ASN A 66 -0.52 6.14 -7.44
N LEU A 67 -0.56 6.88 -6.34
CA LEU A 67 0.64 7.54 -5.79
C LEU A 67 1.70 6.53 -5.35
N LEU A 68 1.30 5.45 -4.67
CA LEU A 68 2.18 4.35 -4.27
C LEU A 68 2.87 3.74 -5.51
N LYS A 69 2.10 3.40 -6.56
CA LYS A 69 2.63 2.85 -7.82
C LYS A 69 3.62 3.81 -8.49
N LEU A 70 3.31 5.10 -8.53
CA LEU A 70 4.18 6.12 -9.11
C LEU A 70 5.50 6.25 -8.36
N ARG A 71 5.47 6.29 -7.01
CA ARG A 71 6.68 6.37 -6.18
C ARG A 71 7.55 5.12 -6.32
N ARG A 72 6.94 3.92 -6.29
CA ARG A 72 7.64 2.65 -6.54
C ARG A 72 8.33 2.64 -7.90
N THR A 73 7.63 3.07 -8.95
CA THR A 73 8.18 3.14 -10.32
C THR A 73 9.37 4.11 -10.40
N ARG A 74 9.32 5.25 -9.72
CA ARG A 74 10.44 6.21 -9.69
C ARG A 74 11.68 5.63 -9.02
N VAL A 75 11.54 4.93 -7.90
CA VAL A 75 12.65 4.26 -7.21
C VAL A 75 13.28 3.20 -8.12
N LEU A 76 12.45 2.35 -8.75
CA LEU A 76 12.94 1.31 -9.65
C LEU A 76 13.64 1.88 -10.89
N LYS A 77 13.10 2.95 -11.50
CA LYS A 77 13.76 3.63 -12.62
C LYS A 77 15.12 4.18 -12.22
N ARG A 78 15.21 4.90 -11.08
CA ARG A 78 16.51 5.41 -10.57
C ARG A 78 17.53 4.29 -10.36
N ARG A 79 17.10 3.14 -9.83
CA ARG A 79 17.97 1.96 -9.66
C ARG A 79 18.48 1.45 -11.00
N ARG A 80 17.61 1.33 -12.03
CA ARG A 80 18.01 0.93 -13.38
C ARG A 80 19.03 1.87 -14.02
N PHE A 81 18.86 3.18 -13.85
CA PHE A 81 19.84 4.16 -14.35
C PHE A 81 21.21 4.01 -13.66
N ILE A 82 21.24 3.70 -12.36
CA ILE A 82 22.50 3.47 -11.63
C ILE A 82 23.20 2.19 -12.10
N THR A 83 22.46 1.12 -12.41
CA THR A 83 23.04 -0.13 -12.92
C THR A 83 23.56 0.03 -14.34
N GLU A 84 22.82 0.68 -15.24
CA GLU A 84 23.23 0.89 -16.63
C GLU A 84 24.43 1.86 -16.77
N GLU A 85 24.55 2.84 -15.88
CA GLU A 85 25.70 3.75 -15.79
C GLU A 85 26.97 3.10 -15.18
N LYS A 86 26.83 1.97 -14.48
CA LYS A 86 27.96 1.17 -13.99
C LYS A 86 28.51 0.27 -15.10
N ASP A 87 27.66 -0.31 -15.95
CA ASP A 87 28.11 -1.18 -17.06
C ASP A 87 28.90 -0.42 -18.13
N LYS A 88 28.65 0.89 -18.31
CA LYS A 88 29.45 1.72 -19.24
C LYS A 88 30.80 2.16 -18.65
N ARG A 89 30.91 2.29 -17.32
CA ARG A 89 32.15 2.67 -16.63
C ARG A 89 33.01 1.48 -16.18
N GLY A 90 32.46 0.27 -16.23
CA GLY A 90 33.18 -0.98 -15.87
C GLY A 90 34.12 -1.53 -16.93
N SER A 91 34.19 -0.93 -18.14
CA SER A 91 35.11 -1.37 -19.20
C SER A 91 36.46 -0.64 -19.22
N GLU A 92 36.66 0.41 -18.41
CA GLU A 92 37.86 1.26 -18.49
C GLU A 92 38.76 1.28 -17.25
N VAL A 93 38.42 0.62 -16.14
CA VAL A 93 39.29 0.63 -14.95
C VAL A 93 39.33 -0.75 -14.30
N GLU A 94 40.11 -1.65 -14.90
CA GLU A 94 40.82 -2.63 -14.09
C GLU A 94 41.89 -1.91 -13.26
N GLU A 95 42.14 -2.48 -12.09
CA GLU A 95 43.11 -2.06 -11.08
C GLU A 95 42.69 -0.88 -10.19
N ASN A 96 42.17 -1.25 -9.01
CA ASN A 96 42.83 -1.03 -7.71
C ASN A 96 41.89 -0.50 -6.60
N TYR A 97 42.00 -1.13 -5.42
CA TYR A 97 41.43 -0.80 -4.11
C TYR A 97 39.91 -1.01 -3.86
N SER A 98 39.62 -2.20 -3.35
CA SER A 98 38.78 -2.50 -2.17
C SER A 98 37.74 -1.47 -1.68
N GLU A 99 36.55 -2.01 -1.42
CA GLU A 99 35.62 -1.59 -0.35
C GLU A 99 34.56 -0.54 -0.72
N ARG A 100 33.44 -1.06 -1.22
CA ARG A 100 32.15 -0.87 -0.54
C ARG A 100 31.19 -1.98 -0.91
N VAL A 101 31.27 -3.03 -0.09
CA VAL A 101 30.26 -4.08 0.06
C VAL A 101 28.91 -3.42 0.35
N TYR A 102 27.99 -3.48 -0.61
CA TYR A 102 26.58 -3.56 -0.26
C TYR A 102 26.17 -5.00 -0.48
N ASP A 103 26.52 -5.82 0.51
CA ASP A 103 25.84 -7.08 0.75
C ASP A 103 24.47 -6.71 1.28
N GLY A 104 23.47 -6.98 0.46
CA GLY A 104 22.10 -6.69 0.77
C GLY A 104 21.31 -7.35 -0.34
N GLU A 105 21.19 -8.68 -0.24
CA GLU A 105 20.18 -9.43 -0.96
C GLU A 105 18.87 -8.64 -0.84
N VAL A 106 18.46 -8.02 -1.96
CA VAL A 106 17.27 -7.18 -1.98
C VAL A 106 16.10 -8.12 -1.92
N ASP A 107 15.44 -8.15 -0.77
CA ASP A 107 14.21 -8.89 -0.51
C ASP A 107 13.27 -8.88 -1.74
N ASP A 108 13.07 -10.06 -2.33
CA ASP A 108 12.10 -10.30 -3.40
C ASP A 108 10.66 -9.93 -2.98
N ASN A 109 10.44 -9.69 -1.68
CA ASN A 109 9.22 -9.09 -1.12
C ASN A 109 8.85 -7.75 -1.77
N ILE A 110 9.82 -6.92 -2.16
CA ILE A 110 9.53 -5.66 -2.87
C ILE A 110 8.94 -5.94 -4.25
N MET A 111 9.31 -7.04 -4.91
CA MET A 111 8.81 -7.41 -6.24
C MET A 111 7.43 -8.08 -6.16
N ASN A 112 7.17 -8.89 -5.14
CA ASN A 112 6.01 -9.77 -5.04
C ASN A 112 4.79 -9.22 -4.29
N LEU A 113 4.82 -7.99 -3.78
CA LEU A 113 3.66 -7.41 -3.10
C LEU A 113 2.57 -7.00 -4.12
N ASN A 114 1.69 -7.95 -4.45
CA ASN A 114 0.42 -7.70 -5.10
C ASN A 114 -0.53 -6.99 -4.12
N VAL A 115 -0.17 -5.78 -3.66
CA VAL A 115 -0.96 -4.96 -2.72
C VAL A 115 -2.39 -4.80 -3.21
N ALA A 116 -2.58 -4.63 -4.53
CA ALA A 116 -3.90 -4.55 -5.12
C ALA A 116 -4.70 -5.85 -4.95
N ARG A 117 -4.07 -7.02 -5.09
CA ARG A 117 -4.70 -8.32 -4.85
C ARG A 117 -5.00 -8.52 -3.36
N ALA A 118 -4.06 -8.17 -2.48
CA ALA A 118 -4.23 -8.28 -1.02
C ALA A 118 -5.34 -7.36 -0.51
N VAL A 119 -5.39 -6.10 -0.97
CA VAL A 119 -6.46 -5.14 -0.61
C VAL A 119 -7.82 -5.59 -1.17
N VAL A 120 -7.86 -6.16 -2.38
CA VAL A 120 -9.10 -6.71 -2.96
C VAL A 120 -9.53 -7.98 -2.24
N GLU A 121 -8.64 -8.93 -1.97
CA GLU A 121 -8.95 -10.15 -1.22
C GLU A 121 -9.39 -9.83 0.20
N GLN A 122 -8.72 -8.90 0.89
CA GLN A 122 -9.14 -8.44 2.21
C GLN A 122 -10.47 -7.69 2.15
N GLY A 123 -10.67 -6.80 1.18
CA GLY A 123 -11.93 -6.08 0.96
C GLY A 123 -13.10 -7.00 0.61
N LEU A 124 -12.87 -8.08 -0.17
CA LEU A 124 -13.88 -9.10 -0.44
C LEU A 124 -14.12 -9.98 0.79
N SER A 125 -13.10 -10.25 1.60
CA SER A 125 -13.22 -11.07 2.82
C SER A 125 -13.87 -10.34 4.00
N SER A 126 -13.79 -9.01 4.05
CA SER A 126 -14.51 -8.18 5.02
C SER A 126 -15.98 -8.01 4.63
N VAL A 127 -16.32 -8.23 3.35
CA VAL A 127 -17.70 -8.46 2.89
C VAL A 127 -18.06 -9.94 3.12
N ARG A 128 -18.16 -10.36 4.40
CA ARG A 128 -18.70 -11.70 4.73
C ARG A 128 -20.22 -11.67 4.80
N THR A 129 -20.84 -12.22 3.75
CA THR A 129 -21.95 -13.21 3.79
C THR A 129 -23.22 -12.96 4.60
N HIS A 130 -23.39 -11.84 5.32
CA HIS A 130 -24.59 -11.60 6.11
C HIS A 130 -25.81 -11.21 5.25
N ASP A 131 -25.58 -10.59 4.08
CA ASP A 131 -26.64 -10.26 3.12
C ASP A 131 -27.01 -11.44 2.21
N ALA A 132 -26.16 -12.48 2.13
CA ALA A 132 -26.42 -13.67 1.31
C ALA A 132 -27.27 -14.74 2.02
N ALA A 133 -27.36 -14.69 3.36
CA ALA A 133 -28.14 -15.65 4.14
C ALA A 133 -29.62 -15.24 4.31
N GLU A 134 -29.95 -13.96 4.20
CA GLU A 134 -31.33 -13.46 4.40
C GLU A 134 -32.23 -13.55 3.15
N ILE A 135 -31.67 -13.90 1.98
CA ILE A 135 -32.44 -14.09 0.73
C ILE A 135 -32.92 -15.56 0.57
N ARG A 136 -32.64 -16.46 1.53
CA ARG A 136 -32.97 -17.90 1.42
C ARG A 136 -33.99 -18.42 2.42
N LEU A 137 -34.86 -17.56 2.97
CA LEU A 137 -36.07 -17.95 3.70
C LEU A 137 -37.31 -17.24 3.14
N LEU A 138 -37.58 -17.47 1.85
CA LEU A 138 -38.94 -17.73 1.36
C LEU A 138 -39.17 -19.25 1.41
#